data_AF-A0A7S0SRD4-F1
#
_entry.id   AF-A0A7S0SRD4-F1
#
_cell.length_a   1.000
_cell.length_b   1.000
_cell.length_c   1.000
_cell.angle_alpha   90.00
_cell.angle_beta   90.00
_cell.angle_gamma   90.00
#
_symmetry.space_group_name_H-M   'P 1'
#
loop_
_entity.id
_entity.type
_entity.pdbx_description
1 polymer ?
#
loop_
_entity_poly.entity_id
_entity_poly.type
_entity_poly.pdbx_seq_one_letter_code
_entity_poly.pdbx_strand_id
1 'polypeptide(L)'
;GVEGLGGLPGMASSKPMAVLPELRYLFFALEDAAAQGLSPATLHTKLDDSADFLSRCLSSYLPPSAASRAAVESGSVRYGSVKLSLGASIRAVTVAAAARIALDEVQTYALLRRCVEEDKGAMPTECDDDLVERLTHFYFRERLGMLKCIHALLIRAVQADEDEDGHGRESFGAPMAACLERILRDGLEDSLTGLLCSHMRGTTPTRPQPSGMAATAAAAADACQSRSQAQSPAAVQMSRDWAGQALEETQVMLECTFLMYYDQRTKCSAQRFAQLASAFEAGALGRAPVASAELVRYG
;
A
#
# COMPACT_ATOMS: atom_id res chain seq x y z
N GLY A 1 12.30 -6.49 -54.73
CA GLY A 1 12.85 -6.61 -53.37
C GLY A 1 12.38 -5.41 -52.59
N VAL A 2 11.54 -5.64 -51.59
CA VAL A 2 11.05 -4.60 -50.68
C VAL A 2 11.33 -5.16 -49.28
N GLU A 3 12.29 -4.56 -48.58
CA GLU A 3 12.70 -4.96 -47.23
C GLU A 3 11.91 -4.20 -46.16
N GLY A 4 11.41 -4.95 -45.18
CA GLY A 4 11.61 -4.64 -43.76
C GLY A 4 10.71 -3.59 -43.12
N LEU A 5 9.42 -3.90 -42.93
CA LEU A 5 8.61 -3.22 -41.90
C LEU A 5 8.97 -3.78 -40.52
N GLY A 6 9.42 -2.88 -39.64
CA GLY A 6 9.82 -3.16 -38.27
C GLY A 6 8.70 -3.77 -37.43
N GLY A 7 9.04 -4.85 -36.74
CA GLY A 7 8.20 -5.48 -35.72
C GLY A 7 8.12 -4.62 -34.47
N LEU A 8 6.89 -4.35 -34.04
CA LEU A 8 6.57 -3.75 -32.75
C LEU A 8 7.02 -4.68 -31.59
N PRO A 9 7.54 -4.15 -30.48
CA PRO A 9 7.93 -4.96 -29.34
C PRO A 9 6.70 -5.54 -28.65
N GLY A 10 6.78 -6.84 -28.36
CA GLY A 10 5.72 -7.65 -27.78
C GLY A 10 5.19 -7.07 -26.47
N MET A 11 3.86 -7.03 -26.36
CA MET A 11 3.17 -6.73 -25.13
C MET A 11 3.60 -7.75 -24.07
N ALA A 12 4.17 -7.25 -22.97
CA ALA A 12 4.47 -8.04 -21.80
C ALA A 12 3.19 -8.78 -21.37
N SER A 13 3.32 -10.10 -21.25
CA SER A 13 2.30 -10.96 -20.67
C SER A 13 2.04 -10.50 -19.23
N SER A 14 0.99 -9.71 -19.02
CA SER A 14 0.58 -9.28 -17.69
C SER A 14 0.02 -10.50 -16.96
N LYS A 15 0.80 -11.06 -16.03
CA LYS A 15 0.32 -12.04 -15.04
C LYS A 15 -1.01 -11.50 -14.46
N PRO A 16 -2.10 -12.29 -14.42
CA PRO A 16 -3.36 -11.83 -13.87
C PRO A 16 -3.09 -11.31 -12.46
N MET A 17 -3.51 -10.06 -12.20
CA MET A 17 -3.14 -9.31 -11.01
C MET A 17 -3.39 -10.17 -9.76
N ALA A 18 -2.30 -10.46 -9.04
CA ALA A 18 -2.35 -11.26 -7.84
C ALA A 18 -3.34 -10.63 -6.85
N VAL A 19 -4.10 -11.48 -6.20
CA VAL A 19 -4.99 -11.10 -5.10
C VAL A 19 -4.19 -10.34 -4.06
N LEU A 20 -4.78 -9.30 -3.48
CA LEU A 20 -4.14 -8.46 -2.47
C LEU A 20 -3.35 -9.31 -1.47
N PRO A 21 -2.01 -9.22 -1.35
CA PRO A 21 -1.25 -10.06 -0.44
C PRO A 21 -1.57 -9.76 1.03
N GLU A 22 -1.22 -10.67 1.94
CA GLU A 22 -1.38 -10.49 3.39
C GLU A 22 -0.15 -9.75 3.96
N LEU A 23 -0.05 -8.46 3.64
CA LEU A 23 1.22 -7.71 3.80
C LEU A 23 1.56 -7.47 5.26
N ARG A 24 0.56 -7.30 6.13
CA ARG A 24 0.79 -7.20 7.58
C ARG A 24 1.34 -8.50 8.17
N TYR A 25 0.80 -9.65 7.75
CA TYR A 25 1.31 -10.94 8.20
C TYR A 25 2.69 -11.25 7.62
N LEU A 26 2.95 -10.82 6.37
CA LEU A 26 4.30 -10.88 5.80
C LEU A 26 5.28 -10.05 6.62
N PHE A 27 4.92 -8.83 7.04
CA PHE A 27 5.79 -8.01 7.86
C PHE A 27 6.17 -8.73 9.17
N PHE A 28 5.20 -9.29 9.89
CA PHE A 28 5.50 -10.08 11.08
C PHE A 28 6.41 -11.27 10.76
N ALA A 29 6.19 -11.96 9.64
CA ALA A 29 7.04 -13.06 9.21
C ALA A 29 8.48 -12.60 8.87
N LEU A 30 8.70 -11.35 8.47
CA LEU A 30 10.04 -10.80 8.21
C LEU A 30 10.78 -10.41 9.51
N GLU A 31 10.06 -9.92 10.51
CA GLU A 31 10.63 -9.56 11.81
C GLU A 31 11.10 -10.80 12.58
N ASP A 32 10.29 -11.86 12.58
CA ASP A 32 10.51 -13.02 13.44
C ASP A 32 10.11 -14.35 12.77
N ALA A 33 10.69 -14.63 11.59
CA ALA A 33 10.40 -15.84 10.81
C ALA A 33 10.65 -17.13 11.62
N ALA A 34 11.73 -17.15 12.39
CA ALA A 34 12.17 -18.31 13.15
C ALA A 34 11.25 -18.61 14.34
N ALA A 35 10.84 -17.61 15.14
CA ALA A 35 9.92 -17.86 16.24
C ALA A 35 8.51 -18.21 15.76
N GLN A 36 8.15 -17.82 14.53
CA GLN A 36 6.89 -18.23 13.88
C GLN A 36 6.96 -19.63 13.24
N GLY A 37 8.11 -20.30 13.31
CA GLY A 37 8.29 -21.64 12.75
C GLY A 37 8.20 -21.68 11.22
N LEU A 38 8.39 -20.55 10.53
CA LEU A 38 8.41 -20.53 9.07
C LEU A 38 9.68 -21.21 8.56
N SER A 39 9.56 -21.96 7.47
CA SER A 39 10.73 -22.41 6.73
C SER A 39 11.20 -21.32 5.75
N PRO A 40 12.49 -21.27 5.40
CA PRO A 40 13.01 -20.36 4.37
C PRO A 40 12.28 -20.47 3.03
N ALA A 41 11.92 -21.69 2.63
CA ALA A 41 11.16 -21.93 1.41
C ALA A 41 9.76 -21.29 1.48
N THR A 42 9.10 -21.36 2.64
CA THR A 42 7.80 -20.72 2.85
C THR A 42 7.91 -19.19 2.80
N LEU A 43 8.95 -18.63 3.41
CA LEU A 43 9.22 -17.19 3.34
C LEU A 43 9.50 -16.75 1.90
N HIS A 44 10.32 -17.51 1.17
CA HIS A 44 10.59 -17.26 -0.24
C HIS A 44 9.32 -17.20 -1.08
N THR A 45 8.42 -18.18 -0.94
CA THR A 45 7.13 -18.17 -1.65
C THR A 45 6.30 -16.94 -1.29
N LYS A 46 6.18 -16.59 0.00
CA LYS A 46 5.42 -15.40 0.42
C LYS A 46 5.99 -14.11 -0.16
N LEU A 47 7.31 -13.98 -0.20
CA LEU A 47 8.01 -12.84 -0.80
C LEU A 47 7.82 -12.80 -2.31
N ASP A 48 7.94 -13.93 -3.01
CA ASP A 48 7.75 -14.04 -4.46
C ASP A 48 6.33 -13.66 -4.88
N ASP A 49 5.32 -14.16 -4.16
CA ASP A 49 3.92 -13.85 -4.37
C ASP A 49 3.59 -12.37 -4.11
N SER A 50 4.38 -11.69 -3.28
CA SER A 50 4.15 -10.30 -2.88
C SER A 50 5.01 -9.29 -3.65
N ALA A 51 6.07 -9.73 -4.34
CA ALA A 51 7.07 -8.85 -4.94
C ALA A 51 6.48 -7.80 -5.89
N ASP A 52 5.55 -8.20 -6.78
CA ASP A 52 4.89 -7.27 -7.72
C ASP A 52 4.03 -6.21 -7.01
N PHE A 53 3.58 -6.49 -5.79
CA PHE A 53 2.80 -5.56 -4.97
C PHE A 53 3.72 -4.63 -4.18
N LEU A 54 4.84 -5.16 -3.68
CA LEU A 54 5.86 -4.39 -2.96
C LEU A 54 6.58 -3.40 -3.89
N SER A 55 6.94 -3.80 -5.12
CA SER A 55 7.63 -2.91 -6.07
C SER A 55 6.82 -1.67 -6.45
N ARG A 56 5.50 -1.79 -6.50
CA ARG A 56 4.58 -0.70 -6.85
C ARG A 56 4.11 0.14 -5.65
N CYS A 57 4.54 -0.19 -4.43
CA CYS A 57 4.13 0.49 -3.20
C CYS A 57 2.60 0.71 -3.12
N LEU A 58 2.17 1.87 -2.59
CA LEU A 58 0.75 2.22 -2.45
C LEU A 58 0.01 2.32 -3.79
N SER A 59 0.69 2.40 -4.94
CA SER A 59 0.06 2.34 -6.27
C SER A 59 -0.49 0.94 -6.61
N SER A 60 -0.17 -0.08 -5.82
CA SER A 60 -0.77 -1.41 -5.93
C SER A 60 -2.23 -1.46 -5.44
N TYR A 61 -2.66 -0.48 -4.63
CA TYR A 61 -4.06 -0.33 -4.23
C TYR A 61 -4.79 0.49 -5.29
N LEU A 62 -5.60 -0.20 -6.09
CA LEU A 62 -6.22 0.40 -7.27
C LEU A 62 -7.55 1.08 -6.90
N PRO A 63 -7.96 2.13 -7.63
CA PRO A 63 -9.29 2.68 -7.48
C PRO A 63 -10.37 1.71 -8.01
N PRO A 64 -11.65 1.90 -7.65
CA PRO A 64 -12.77 1.16 -8.22
C PRO A 64 -12.80 1.25 -9.75
N SER A 65 -13.17 0.16 -10.42
CA SER A 65 -13.22 0.12 -11.88
C SER A 65 -14.39 -0.70 -12.41
N ALA A 66 -14.81 -0.42 -13.65
CA ALA A 66 -15.85 -1.23 -14.30
C ALA A 66 -15.44 -2.71 -14.41
N ALA A 67 -14.14 -2.98 -14.61
CA ALA A 67 -13.63 -4.34 -14.74
C ALA A 67 -13.69 -5.11 -13.41
N SER A 68 -13.22 -4.51 -12.31
CA SER A 68 -13.26 -5.15 -10.99
C SER A 68 -14.67 -5.24 -10.41
N ARG A 69 -15.52 -4.24 -10.68
CA ARG A 69 -16.95 -4.34 -10.40
C ARG A 69 -17.59 -5.54 -11.10
N ALA A 70 -17.40 -5.66 -12.41
CA ALA A 70 -17.93 -6.78 -13.18
C ALA A 70 -17.41 -8.13 -12.67
N ALA A 71 -16.14 -8.19 -12.23
CA ALA A 71 -15.56 -9.40 -11.64
C ALA A 71 -16.29 -9.81 -10.35
N VAL A 72 -16.57 -8.88 -9.44
CA VAL A 72 -17.36 -9.16 -8.22
C VAL A 72 -18.81 -9.50 -8.57
N GLU A 73 -19.45 -8.74 -9.45
CA GLU A 73 -20.84 -8.93 -9.86
C GLU A 73 -21.07 -10.26 -10.58
N SER A 74 -20.05 -10.82 -11.24
CA SER A 74 -20.10 -12.14 -11.88
C SER A 74 -20.45 -13.29 -10.94
N GLY A 75 -20.34 -13.09 -9.61
CA GLY A 75 -20.60 -14.14 -8.62
C GLY A 75 -19.38 -14.96 -8.28
N SER A 76 -18.21 -14.68 -8.86
CA SER A 76 -17.00 -15.38 -8.48
C SER A 76 -15.74 -14.56 -8.67
N VAL A 77 -14.93 -14.51 -7.62
CA VAL A 77 -13.64 -13.80 -7.61
C VAL A 77 -12.50 -14.76 -7.34
N ARG A 78 -11.32 -14.42 -7.85
CA ARG A 78 -10.10 -15.12 -7.49
C ARG A 78 -9.63 -14.63 -6.12
N TYR A 79 -9.28 -15.54 -5.22
CA TYR A 79 -8.71 -15.28 -3.91
C TYR A 79 -7.48 -16.17 -3.73
N GLY A 80 -6.27 -15.61 -3.79
CA GLY A 80 -5.03 -16.37 -3.95
C GLY A 80 -5.08 -17.31 -5.16
N SER A 81 -4.81 -18.59 -4.93
CA SER A 81 -4.87 -19.67 -5.92
C SER A 81 -6.28 -20.22 -6.15
N VAL A 82 -7.27 -19.85 -5.31
CA VAL A 82 -8.63 -20.41 -5.36
C VAL A 82 -9.63 -19.45 -5.99
N LYS A 83 -10.72 -20.01 -6.52
CA LYS A 83 -11.87 -19.26 -7.04
C LYS A 83 -13.02 -19.41 -6.04
N LEU A 84 -13.50 -18.29 -5.50
CA LEU A 84 -14.56 -18.27 -4.49
C LEU A 84 -15.89 -17.88 -5.14
N SER A 85 -16.97 -18.51 -4.68
CA SER A 85 -18.34 -18.15 -5.07
C SER A 85 -18.91 -17.11 -4.10
N LEU A 86 -19.56 -16.08 -4.63
CA LEU A 86 -20.12 -14.98 -3.88
C LEU A 86 -21.64 -15.00 -3.96
N GLY A 87 -22.29 -15.00 -2.79
CA GLY A 87 -23.73 -14.78 -2.68
C GLY A 87 -24.15 -13.37 -3.11
N ALA A 88 -25.44 -13.17 -3.37
CA ALA A 88 -25.96 -11.86 -3.80
C ALA A 88 -25.70 -10.74 -2.78
N SER A 89 -25.88 -11.02 -1.48
CA SER A 89 -25.64 -10.04 -0.40
C SER A 89 -24.18 -9.57 -0.39
N ILE A 90 -23.22 -10.50 -0.37
CA ILE A 90 -21.82 -10.13 -0.26
C ILE A 90 -21.29 -9.38 -1.49
N ARG A 91 -21.84 -9.65 -2.68
CA ARG A 91 -21.53 -8.85 -3.88
C ARG A 91 -21.96 -7.40 -3.69
N ALA A 92 -23.20 -7.18 -3.27
CA ALA A 92 -23.74 -5.84 -3.05
C ALA A 92 -22.95 -5.09 -1.97
N VAL A 93 -22.65 -5.76 -0.85
CA VAL A 93 -21.84 -5.17 0.24
C VAL A 93 -20.44 -4.81 -0.24
N THR A 94 -19.79 -5.69 -1.01
CA THR A 94 -18.43 -5.44 -1.54
C THR A 94 -18.41 -4.21 -2.45
N VAL A 95 -19.36 -4.11 -3.40
CA VAL A 95 -19.43 -2.97 -4.32
C VAL A 95 -19.73 -1.67 -3.57
N ALA A 96 -20.64 -1.71 -2.59
CA ALA A 96 -20.96 -0.55 -1.76
C ALA A 96 -19.74 -0.10 -0.92
N ALA A 97 -19.06 -1.04 -0.27
CA ALA A 97 -17.87 -0.76 0.53
C ALA A 97 -16.75 -0.19 -0.33
N ALA A 98 -16.48 -0.78 -1.50
CA ALA A 98 -15.45 -0.34 -2.45
C ALA A 98 -15.62 1.12 -2.87
N ALA A 99 -16.86 1.54 -3.13
CA ALA A 99 -17.18 2.92 -3.44
C ALA A 99 -16.93 3.88 -2.26
N ARG A 100 -17.15 3.42 -1.02
CA ARG A 100 -16.97 4.22 0.20
C ARG A 100 -15.51 4.33 0.65
N ILE A 101 -14.71 3.28 0.42
CA ILE A 101 -13.27 3.26 0.76
C ILE A 101 -12.36 3.52 -0.45
N ALA A 102 -12.93 3.87 -1.60
CA ALA A 102 -12.23 4.19 -2.84
C ALA A 102 -11.17 3.15 -3.25
N LEU A 103 -11.52 1.86 -3.13
CA LEU A 103 -10.65 0.75 -3.44
C LEU A 103 -11.30 -0.18 -4.46
N ASP A 104 -10.49 -0.77 -5.33
CA ASP A 104 -10.87 -1.81 -6.28
C ASP A 104 -11.81 -2.86 -5.65
N GLU A 105 -12.87 -3.22 -6.36
CA GLU A 105 -13.90 -4.11 -5.82
C GLU A 105 -13.34 -5.51 -5.45
N VAL A 106 -12.35 -6.03 -6.18
CA VAL A 106 -11.74 -7.34 -5.87
C VAL A 106 -10.80 -7.23 -4.66
N GLN A 107 -10.02 -6.16 -4.57
CA GLN A 107 -9.17 -5.89 -3.39
C GLN A 107 -10.02 -5.64 -2.14
N THR A 108 -11.14 -4.93 -2.29
CA THR A 108 -12.12 -4.69 -1.23
C THR A 108 -12.70 -6.00 -0.72
N TYR A 109 -13.08 -6.94 -1.60
CA TYR A 109 -13.55 -8.25 -1.16
C TYR A 109 -12.50 -9.00 -0.35
N ALA A 110 -11.23 -8.97 -0.80
CA ALA A 110 -10.14 -9.63 -0.09
C ALA A 110 -9.92 -9.03 1.31
N LEU A 111 -9.92 -7.70 1.44
CA LEU A 111 -9.85 -7.02 2.74
C LEU A 111 -11.05 -7.32 3.61
N LEU A 112 -12.26 -7.27 3.05
CA LEU A 112 -13.50 -7.51 3.78
C LEU A 112 -13.51 -8.90 4.42
N ARG A 113 -13.12 -9.90 3.64
CA ARG A 113 -13.01 -11.28 4.13
C ARG A 113 -12.04 -11.39 5.31
N ARG A 114 -10.84 -10.80 5.18
CA ARG A 114 -9.81 -10.84 6.25
C ARG A 114 -10.20 -10.05 7.48
N CYS A 115 -10.83 -8.89 7.31
CA CYS A 115 -11.34 -8.08 8.40
C CYS A 115 -12.36 -8.87 9.23
N VAL A 116 -13.31 -9.54 8.57
CA VAL A 116 -14.33 -10.38 9.23
C VAL A 116 -13.70 -11.61 9.89
N GLU A 117 -12.71 -12.24 9.24
CA GLU A 117 -11.96 -13.37 9.80
C GLU A 117 -11.16 -12.97 11.07
N GLU A 118 -10.53 -11.79 11.09
CA GLU A 118 -9.83 -11.26 12.27
C GLU A 118 -10.79 -11.02 13.44
N ASP A 119 -11.98 -10.47 13.15
CA ASP A 119 -13.03 -10.22 14.15
C ASP A 119 -13.76 -11.50 14.60
N LYS A 120 -13.48 -12.65 13.96
CA LYS A 120 -14.25 -13.91 14.11
C LYS A 120 -15.75 -13.72 13.87
N GLY A 121 -16.09 -12.78 12.99
CA GLY A 121 -17.46 -12.39 12.67
C GLY A 121 -18.09 -13.23 11.56
N ALA A 122 -19.38 -13.03 11.34
CA ALA A 122 -20.07 -13.51 10.15
C ALA A 122 -19.91 -12.52 8.99
N MET A 123 -19.99 -13.02 7.76
CA MET A 123 -19.96 -12.14 6.59
C MET A 123 -21.15 -11.17 6.61
N PRO A 124 -20.92 -9.86 6.42
CA PRO A 124 -21.97 -8.86 6.51
C PRO A 124 -22.98 -9.01 5.37
N THR A 125 -24.23 -8.68 5.68
CA THR A 125 -25.34 -8.65 4.71
C THR A 125 -25.65 -7.25 4.19
N GLU A 126 -25.15 -6.22 4.88
CA GLU A 126 -25.31 -4.81 4.53
C GLU A 126 -24.00 -4.03 4.71
N CYS A 127 -23.91 -2.86 4.07
CA CYS A 127 -22.77 -1.97 4.14
C CYS A 127 -23.13 -0.75 5.00
N ASP A 128 -23.09 -0.93 6.31
CA ASP A 128 -23.32 0.12 7.30
C ASP A 128 -22.04 0.96 7.54
N ASP A 129 -22.17 2.02 8.34
CA ASP A 129 -21.08 2.93 8.68
C ASP A 129 -19.99 2.23 9.50
N ASP A 130 -20.39 1.36 10.43
CA ASP A 130 -19.47 0.63 11.31
C ASP A 130 -18.58 -0.33 10.51
N LEU A 131 -19.14 -1.04 9.52
CA LEU A 131 -18.38 -1.91 8.62
C LEU A 131 -17.34 -1.11 7.83
N VAL A 132 -17.73 0.05 7.33
CA VAL A 132 -16.84 0.90 6.53
C VAL A 132 -15.73 1.48 7.39
N GLU A 133 -16.02 1.85 8.63
CA GLU A 133 -15.01 2.23 9.61
C GLU A 133 -14.00 1.10 9.85
N ARG A 134 -14.47 -0.09 10.23
CA ARG A 134 -13.60 -1.26 10.48
C ARG A 134 -12.75 -1.60 9.26
N LEU A 135 -13.37 -1.66 8.09
CA LEU A 135 -12.69 -2.00 6.84
C LEU A 135 -11.65 -0.95 6.46
N THR A 136 -11.93 0.33 6.71
CA THR A 136 -10.98 1.42 6.48
C THR A 136 -9.77 1.29 7.41
N HIS A 137 -9.97 1.03 8.71
CA HIS A 137 -8.86 0.77 9.63
C HIS A 137 -8.02 -0.44 9.20
N PHE A 138 -8.67 -1.52 8.79
CA PHE A 138 -7.99 -2.72 8.31
C PHE A 138 -7.18 -2.44 7.03
N TYR A 139 -7.76 -1.73 6.06
CA TYR A 139 -7.09 -1.30 4.83
C TYR A 139 -5.79 -0.53 5.11
N PHE A 140 -5.84 0.42 6.04
CA PHE A 140 -4.68 1.22 6.39
C PHE A 140 -3.59 0.43 7.11
N ARG A 141 -3.96 -0.49 8.00
CA ARG A 141 -3.00 -1.39 8.63
C ARG A 141 -2.30 -2.28 7.61
N GLU A 142 -3.00 -2.73 6.57
CA GLU A 142 -2.40 -3.48 5.46
C GLU A 142 -1.43 -2.63 4.63
N ARG A 143 -1.80 -1.37 4.32
CA ARG A 143 -0.92 -0.42 3.62
C ARG A 143 0.39 -0.17 4.36
N LEU A 144 0.29 0.07 5.67
CA LEU A 144 1.47 0.26 6.50
C LEU A 144 2.29 -1.01 6.63
N GLY A 145 1.64 -2.18 6.74
CA GLY A 145 2.32 -3.47 6.70
C GLY A 145 3.20 -3.64 5.45
N MET A 146 2.71 -3.21 4.28
CA MET A 146 3.50 -3.20 3.05
C MET A 146 4.75 -2.31 3.15
N LEU A 147 4.59 -1.05 3.58
CA LEU A 147 5.71 -0.13 3.74
C LEU A 147 6.74 -0.69 4.74
N LYS A 148 6.27 -1.30 5.83
CA LYS A 148 7.11 -1.97 6.83
C LYS A 148 7.80 -3.22 6.29
N CYS A 149 7.20 -3.98 5.37
CA CYS A 149 7.90 -5.05 4.65
C CYS A 149 9.09 -4.50 3.86
N ILE A 150 8.89 -3.43 3.09
CA ILE A 150 9.96 -2.79 2.31
C ILE A 150 11.07 -2.30 3.26
N HIS A 151 10.68 -1.65 4.34
CA HIS A 151 11.60 -1.19 5.38
C HIS A 151 12.44 -2.33 5.98
N ALA A 152 11.79 -3.43 6.39
CA ALA A 152 12.46 -4.60 6.94
C ALA A 152 13.45 -5.23 5.94
N LEU A 153 13.08 -5.31 4.65
CA LEU A 153 13.98 -5.78 3.60
C LEU A 153 15.21 -4.88 3.46
N LEU A 154 15.03 -3.56 3.47
CA LEU A 154 16.12 -2.59 3.38
C LEU A 154 17.05 -2.62 4.61
N ILE A 155 16.50 -2.64 5.83
CA ILE A 155 17.30 -2.75 7.07
C ILE A 155 18.19 -3.98 7.04
N ARG A 156 17.62 -5.15 6.72
CA ARG A 156 18.38 -6.40 6.69
C ARG A 156 19.50 -6.36 5.66
N ALA A 157 19.29 -5.65 4.56
CA ALA A 157 20.28 -5.53 3.52
C ALA A 157 21.43 -4.59 3.92
N VAL A 158 21.17 -3.54 4.70
CA VAL A 158 22.21 -2.69 5.29
C VAL A 158 23.00 -3.47 6.36
N GLN A 159 22.32 -4.20 7.25
CA GLN A 159 22.97 -4.99 8.31
C GLN A 159 23.87 -6.09 7.73
N ALA A 160 23.44 -6.76 6.67
CA ALA A 160 24.23 -7.80 6.02
C ALA A 160 25.54 -7.28 5.39
N ASP A 161 25.62 -5.99 5.04
CA ASP A 161 26.84 -5.38 4.51
C ASP A 161 27.81 -4.96 5.65
N GLU A 162 27.32 -4.80 6.89
CA GLU A 162 28.12 -4.49 8.08
C GLU A 162 28.74 -5.75 8.71
N ASP A 163 28.12 -6.92 8.53
CA ASP A 163 28.60 -8.22 9.01
C ASP A 163 29.68 -8.81 8.07
N GLU A 164 30.90 -8.25 8.09
CA GLU A 164 32.05 -8.70 7.27
C GLU A 164 32.51 -10.15 7.53
N ASP A 165 32.11 -10.76 8.65
CA ASP A 165 32.62 -12.08 9.09
C ASP A 165 31.90 -13.29 8.48
N GLY A 166 30.98 -13.10 7.52
CA GLY A 166 30.44 -14.18 6.67
C GLY A 166 29.68 -15.31 7.39
N HIS A 167 29.50 -15.23 8.71
CA HIS A 167 28.83 -16.23 9.53
C HIS A 167 27.31 -16.00 9.68
N GLY A 168 26.79 -14.90 9.14
CA GLY A 168 25.42 -14.41 9.37
C GLY A 168 24.46 -14.44 8.18
N ARG A 169 24.80 -15.06 7.03
CA ARG A 169 23.80 -15.31 5.97
C ARG A 169 22.88 -16.43 6.41
N GLU A 170 22.06 -16.12 7.41
CA GLU A 170 21.05 -16.99 7.99
C GLU A 170 20.14 -17.54 6.89
N SER A 171 19.58 -18.71 7.15
CA SER A 171 18.67 -19.44 6.25
C SER A 171 17.58 -18.55 5.61
N PHE A 172 17.18 -17.47 6.28
CA PHE A 172 16.14 -16.52 5.84
C PHE A 172 16.65 -15.29 5.08
N GLY A 173 17.94 -14.95 5.19
CA GLY A 173 18.51 -13.75 4.57
C GLY A 173 18.56 -13.82 3.05
N ALA A 174 18.83 -15.00 2.48
CA ALA A 174 18.89 -15.19 1.02
C ALA A 174 17.55 -14.92 0.32
N PRO A 175 16.39 -15.45 0.78
CA PRO A 175 15.08 -15.08 0.25
C PRO A 175 14.79 -13.57 0.31
N MET A 176 15.14 -12.90 1.40
CA MET A 176 14.90 -11.47 1.59
C MET A 176 15.74 -10.62 0.63
N ALA A 177 17.04 -10.93 0.51
CA ALA A 177 17.93 -10.25 -0.43
C ALA A 177 17.46 -10.41 -1.89
N ALA A 178 17.08 -11.63 -2.30
CA ALA A 178 16.57 -11.89 -3.64
C ALA A 178 15.26 -11.12 -3.92
N CYS A 179 14.37 -11.01 -2.93
CA CYS A 179 13.15 -10.20 -3.05
C CYS A 179 13.50 -8.71 -3.21
N LEU A 180 14.39 -8.18 -2.37
CA LEU A 180 14.80 -6.78 -2.43
C LEU A 180 15.41 -6.43 -3.80
N GLU A 181 16.34 -7.25 -4.30
CA GLU A 181 16.94 -7.07 -5.63
C GLU A 181 15.89 -7.09 -6.76
N ARG A 182 14.85 -7.92 -6.63
CA ARG A 182 13.75 -7.94 -7.59
C ARG A 182 12.92 -6.66 -7.51
N ILE A 183 12.45 -6.27 -6.34
CA ILE A 183 11.56 -5.10 -6.22
C ILE A 183 12.28 -3.79 -6.60
N LEU A 184 13.58 -3.66 -6.33
CA LEU A 184 14.39 -2.53 -6.78
C LEU A 184 14.46 -2.46 -8.31
N ARG A 185 14.74 -3.60 -8.96
CA ARG A 185 14.76 -3.74 -10.43
C ARG A 185 13.40 -3.44 -11.05
N ASP A 186 12.33 -3.83 -10.38
CA ASP A 186 10.95 -3.71 -10.84
C ASP A 186 10.33 -2.33 -10.53
N GLY A 187 11.14 -1.35 -10.14
CA GLY A 187 10.73 0.07 -10.06
C GLY A 187 10.39 0.60 -8.67
N LEU A 188 10.81 -0.07 -7.60
CA LEU A 188 10.58 0.40 -6.22
C LEU A 188 11.05 1.85 -6.01
N GLU A 189 12.22 2.24 -6.54
CA GLU A 189 12.76 3.61 -6.36
C GLU A 189 11.79 4.67 -6.92
N ASP A 190 11.27 4.43 -8.12
CA ASP A 190 10.32 5.31 -8.80
C ASP A 190 9.01 5.40 -8.02
N SER A 191 8.46 4.26 -7.64
CA SER A 191 7.20 4.17 -6.90
C SER A 191 7.30 4.84 -5.52
N LEU A 192 8.34 4.54 -4.75
CA LEU A 192 8.54 5.09 -3.41
C LEU A 192 8.80 6.61 -3.46
N THR A 193 9.68 7.07 -4.36
CA THR A 193 10.00 8.49 -4.47
C THR A 193 8.80 9.29 -4.98
N GLY A 194 8.09 8.80 -6.00
CA GLY A 194 6.90 9.47 -6.53
C GLY A 194 5.81 9.60 -5.46
N LEU A 195 5.61 8.56 -4.67
CA LEU A 195 4.68 8.55 -3.56
C LEU A 195 5.09 9.52 -2.45
N LEU A 196 6.33 9.46 -1.98
CA LEU A 196 6.85 10.39 -0.97
C LEU A 196 6.69 11.84 -1.43
N CYS A 197 7.06 12.16 -2.67
CA CYS A 197 6.88 13.50 -3.22
C CYS A 197 5.40 13.95 -3.22
N SER A 198 4.48 13.03 -3.53
CA SER A 198 3.04 13.30 -3.51
C SER A 198 2.52 13.55 -2.09
N HIS A 199 2.99 12.77 -1.11
CA HIS A 199 2.66 12.98 0.30
C HIS A 199 3.18 14.33 0.80
N MET A 200 4.45 14.65 0.53
CA MET A 200 5.07 15.91 0.95
C MET A 200 4.36 17.13 0.34
N ARG A 201 3.85 17.01 -0.89
CA ARG A 201 3.06 18.08 -1.54
C ARG A 201 1.59 18.13 -1.12
N GLY A 202 1.13 17.21 -0.27
CA GLY A 202 -0.26 17.13 0.15
C GLY A 202 -1.22 16.72 -0.97
N THR A 203 -0.74 16.06 -2.02
CA THR A 203 -1.57 15.58 -3.13
C THR A 203 -2.12 14.17 -2.87
N THR A 204 -1.59 13.46 -1.88
CA THR A 204 -2.19 12.21 -1.41
C THR A 204 -3.38 12.54 -0.49
N PRO A 205 -4.58 12.00 -0.76
CA PRO A 205 -5.70 12.10 0.17
C PRO A 205 -5.34 11.49 1.54
N THR A 206 -5.61 12.21 2.63
CA THR A 206 -5.48 11.68 4.01
C THR A 206 -6.58 10.68 4.37
N ARG A 207 -7.68 10.68 3.59
CA ARG A 207 -8.84 9.79 3.74
C ARG A 207 -9.25 9.24 2.38
N PRO A 208 -9.76 7.99 2.29
CA PRO A 208 -10.42 7.54 1.08
C PRO A 208 -11.65 8.42 0.80
N GLN A 209 -11.65 9.09 -0.36
CA GLN A 209 -12.77 9.94 -0.74
C GLN A 209 -13.75 9.17 -1.62
N PRO A 210 -15.07 9.26 -1.37
CA PRO A 210 -16.04 8.60 -2.22
C PRO A 210 -15.87 9.06 -3.67
N SER A 211 -16.00 8.11 -4.59
CA SER A 211 -15.84 8.33 -6.03
C SER A 211 -16.71 9.50 -6.51
N GLY A 212 -16.08 10.59 -6.97
CA GLY A 212 -16.77 11.79 -7.48
C GLY A 212 -16.37 13.11 -6.82
N MET A 213 -15.67 13.08 -5.67
CA MET A 213 -15.04 14.28 -5.11
C MET A 213 -13.56 14.30 -5.52
N ALA A 214 -13.20 15.16 -6.47
CA ALA A 214 -11.82 15.31 -6.91
C ALA A 214 -10.94 15.80 -5.75
N ALA A 215 -9.90 15.04 -5.43
CA ALA A 215 -8.84 15.44 -4.51
C ALA A 215 -7.97 16.53 -5.15
N THR A 216 -8.45 17.77 -5.13
CA THR A 216 -7.58 18.92 -5.33
C THR A 216 -7.18 19.47 -3.97
N ALA A 217 -5.95 19.98 -3.84
CA ALA A 217 -5.50 20.65 -2.62
C ALA A 217 -6.43 21.82 -2.23
N ALA A 218 -7.11 22.43 -3.21
CA ALA A 218 -8.15 23.42 -3.01
C ALA A 218 -9.44 22.83 -2.43
N ALA A 219 -9.91 21.68 -2.93
CA ALA A 219 -11.08 20.98 -2.38
C ALA A 219 -10.84 20.43 -0.96
N ALA A 220 -9.60 20.02 -0.64
CA ALA A 220 -9.20 19.65 0.71
C ALA A 220 -9.22 20.86 1.66
N ALA A 221 -8.78 22.04 1.19
CA ALA A 221 -8.84 23.29 1.94
C ALA A 221 -10.28 23.80 2.13
N ASP A 222 -11.14 23.73 1.11
CA ASP A 222 -12.56 24.11 1.17
C ASP A 222 -13.41 23.16 2.03
N ALA A 223 -13.13 21.85 1.97
CA ALA A 223 -13.71 20.87 2.90
C ALA A 223 -13.26 21.12 4.35
N CYS A 224 -12.06 21.69 4.53
CA CYS A 224 -11.51 22.09 5.83
C CYS A 224 -12.19 23.34 6.41
N GLN A 225 -12.75 24.23 5.57
CA GLN A 225 -13.39 25.48 6.00
C GLN A 225 -14.91 25.34 6.19
N SER A 226 -15.56 24.46 5.43
CA SER A 226 -17.03 24.28 5.46
C SER A 226 -17.56 23.38 6.58
N ARG A 227 -16.68 22.68 7.31
CA ARG A 227 -17.07 21.59 8.24
C ARG A 227 -17.24 22.02 9.70
N SER A 228 -17.79 23.22 9.92
CA SER A 228 -18.20 23.76 11.23
C SER A 228 -19.57 23.26 11.71
N GLN A 229 -20.17 22.27 11.04
CA GLN A 229 -21.39 21.61 11.49
C GLN A 229 -21.04 20.31 12.21
N ALA A 230 -21.46 20.23 13.48
CA ALA A 230 -21.43 19.10 14.42
C ALA A 230 -20.94 17.76 13.83
N GLN A 231 -19.62 17.55 13.83
CA GLN A 231 -19.06 16.23 13.59
C GLN A 231 -19.30 15.37 14.82
N SER A 232 -19.76 14.13 14.62
CA SER A 232 -19.89 13.18 15.74
C SER A 232 -18.51 12.92 16.36
N PRO A 233 -18.42 12.60 17.67
CA PRO A 233 -17.15 12.24 18.31
C PRO A 233 -16.40 11.13 17.57
N ALA A 234 -17.13 10.14 17.03
CA ALA A 234 -16.57 9.06 16.22
C ALA A 234 -15.90 9.57 14.93
N ALA A 235 -16.53 10.52 14.21
CA ALA A 235 -15.97 11.09 12.99
C ALA A 235 -14.67 11.89 13.25
N VAL A 236 -14.59 12.58 14.41
CA VAL A 236 -13.38 13.29 14.82
C VAL A 236 -12.27 12.32 15.18
N GLN A 237 -12.57 11.27 15.97
CA GLN A 237 -11.60 10.25 16.35
C GLN A 237 -11.01 9.55 15.12
N MET A 238 -11.88 9.14 14.21
CA MET A 238 -11.51 8.52 12.93
C MET A 238 -10.60 9.45 12.09
N SER A 239 -10.88 10.75 12.06
CA SER A 239 -10.00 11.72 11.38
C SER A 239 -8.62 11.80 12.03
N ARG A 240 -8.53 11.70 13.36
CA ARG A 240 -7.25 11.70 14.08
C ARG A 240 -6.46 10.42 13.82
N ASP A 241 -7.12 9.28 13.86
CA ASP A 241 -6.49 7.98 13.64
C ASP A 241 -5.89 7.91 12.23
N TRP A 242 -6.58 8.45 11.22
CA TRP A 242 -6.06 8.53 9.86
C TRP A 242 -4.89 9.49 9.71
N ALA A 243 -4.97 10.65 10.35
CA ALA A 243 -3.89 11.61 10.32
C ALA A 243 -2.63 11.03 10.98
N GLY A 244 -2.79 10.29 12.09
CA GLY A 244 -1.71 9.53 12.72
C GLY A 244 -1.13 8.47 11.79
N GLN A 245 -1.99 7.68 11.17
CA GLN A 245 -1.61 6.63 10.23
C GLN A 245 -0.86 7.17 9.01
N ALA A 246 -1.34 8.25 8.39
CA ALA A 246 -0.69 8.87 7.24
C ALA A 246 0.67 9.48 7.60
N LEU A 247 0.84 9.95 8.84
CA LEU A 247 2.13 10.39 9.36
C LEU A 247 3.08 9.21 9.53
N GLU A 248 2.61 8.08 10.06
CA GLU A 248 3.41 6.86 10.18
C GLU A 248 3.82 6.31 8.80
N GLU A 249 2.90 6.28 7.83
CA GLU A 249 3.23 5.96 6.43
C GLU A 249 4.34 6.89 5.90
N THR A 250 4.25 8.19 6.18
CA THR A 250 5.24 9.18 5.74
C THR A 250 6.61 8.93 6.39
N GLN A 251 6.64 8.65 7.69
CA GLN A 251 7.87 8.31 8.40
C GLN A 251 8.54 7.08 7.79
N VAL A 252 7.80 5.98 7.62
CA VAL A 252 8.36 4.74 7.06
C VAL A 252 8.83 4.97 5.61
N MET A 253 8.13 5.77 4.81
CA MET A 253 8.61 6.12 3.46
C MET A 253 9.93 6.91 3.48
N LEU A 254 10.10 7.83 4.43
CA LEU A 254 11.35 8.57 4.62
C LEU A 254 12.49 7.63 5.02
N GLU A 255 12.25 6.73 5.97
CA GLU A 255 13.21 5.72 6.40
C GLU A 255 13.60 4.79 5.25
N CYS A 256 12.62 4.27 4.50
CA CYS A 256 12.89 3.47 3.30
C CYS A 256 13.70 4.24 2.26
N THR A 257 13.37 5.51 2.01
CA THR A 257 14.09 6.34 1.03
C THR A 257 15.53 6.59 1.48
N PHE A 258 15.73 6.86 2.77
CA PHE A 258 17.06 7.00 3.36
C PHE A 258 17.86 5.71 3.22
N LEU A 259 17.32 4.58 3.68
CA LEU A 259 18.00 3.28 3.62
C LEU A 259 18.33 2.90 2.18
N MET A 260 17.42 3.13 1.24
CA MET A 260 17.63 2.82 -0.19
C MET A 260 18.84 3.55 -0.76
N TYR A 261 19.07 4.82 -0.41
CA TYR A 261 20.23 5.59 -0.90
C TYR A 261 21.46 5.56 0.01
N TYR A 262 21.29 5.15 1.27
CA TYR A 262 22.39 4.81 2.16
C TYR A 262 23.05 3.51 1.72
N ASP A 263 22.22 2.56 1.29
CA ASP A 263 22.63 1.28 0.74
C ASP A 263 23.38 1.43 -0.59
N GLN A 264 24.47 0.67 -0.77
CA GLN A 264 25.32 0.82 -1.96
C GLN A 264 24.66 0.34 -3.26
N ARG A 265 23.54 -0.38 -3.19
CA ARG A 265 22.86 -0.97 -4.36
C ARG A 265 22.08 0.07 -5.16
N THR A 266 21.71 1.20 -4.57
CA THR A 266 21.00 2.28 -5.27
C THR A 266 21.74 3.60 -5.17
N LYS A 267 22.05 4.22 -6.31
CA LYS A 267 22.69 5.55 -6.33
C LYS A 267 21.67 6.61 -6.70
N CYS A 268 21.50 7.59 -5.81
CA CYS A 268 20.62 8.72 -6.08
C CYS A 268 21.15 9.54 -7.26
N SER A 269 20.40 9.57 -8.36
CA SER A 269 20.74 10.42 -9.51
C SER A 269 20.52 11.90 -9.19
N ALA A 270 21.20 12.80 -9.90
CA ALA A 270 21.00 14.24 -9.73
C ALA A 270 19.54 14.67 -10.00
N GLN A 271 18.89 14.05 -10.99
CA GLN A 271 17.47 14.27 -11.29
C GLN A 271 16.58 13.86 -10.12
N ARG A 272 16.84 12.70 -9.54
CA ARG A 272 16.10 12.17 -8.40
C ARG A 272 16.28 13.03 -7.16
N PHE A 273 17.51 13.43 -6.86
CA PHE A 273 17.81 14.34 -5.76
C PHE A 273 17.06 15.67 -5.91
N ALA A 274 17.08 16.27 -7.10
CA ALA A 274 16.36 17.51 -7.38
C ALA A 274 14.84 17.35 -7.20
N GLN A 275 14.28 16.21 -7.62
CA GLN A 275 12.86 15.89 -7.43
C GLN A 275 12.48 15.85 -5.94
N LEU A 276 13.28 15.14 -5.13
CA LEU A 276 13.08 15.07 -3.68
C LEU A 276 13.23 16.45 -3.03
N ALA A 277 14.32 17.17 -3.32
CA ALA A 277 14.57 18.50 -2.78
C ALA A 277 13.40 19.47 -3.05
N SER A 278 12.89 19.50 -4.28
CA SER A 278 11.74 20.31 -4.66
C SER A 278 10.46 19.92 -3.88
N ALA A 279 10.23 18.63 -3.64
CA ALA A 279 9.08 18.18 -2.86
C ALA A 279 9.19 18.57 -1.37
N PHE A 280 10.39 18.51 -0.79
CA PHE A 280 10.63 18.93 0.59
C PHE A 280 10.55 20.45 0.77
N GLU A 281 11.05 21.22 -0.19
CA GLU A 281 10.94 22.68 -0.20
C GLU A 281 9.48 23.12 -0.20
N ALA A 282 8.66 22.52 -1.07
CA ALA A 282 7.22 22.83 -1.14
C ALA A 282 6.44 22.30 0.07
N GLY A 283 6.78 21.08 0.52
CA GLY A 283 6.20 20.39 1.67
C GLY A 283 6.89 20.79 2.96
N ALA A 284 7.79 19.96 3.48
CA ALA A 284 8.42 20.08 4.81
C ALA A 284 8.82 21.51 5.23
N LEU A 285 9.35 22.31 4.29
CA LEU A 285 9.85 23.66 4.54
C LEU A 285 8.83 24.77 4.23
N GLY A 286 7.83 24.49 3.39
CA GLY A 286 6.80 25.44 2.98
C GLY A 286 5.47 25.30 3.72
N ARG A 287 5.05 24.06 4.02
CA ARG A 287 3.82 23.66 4.72
C ARG A 287 3.96 22.25 5.34
N ALA A 288 3.55 22.07 6.59
CA ALA A 288 3.49 20.73 7.18
C ALA A 288 2.59 19.80 6.33
N PRO A 289 2.89 18.49 6.24
CA PRO A 289 2.01 17.53 5.59
C PRO A 289 0.58 17.66 6.10
N VAL A 290 -0.41 17.47 5.22
CA VAL A 290 -1.84 17.65 5.53
C VAL A 290 -2.25 16.86 6.78
N ALA A 291 -1.74 15.64 6.92
CA ALA A 291 -1.95 14.79 8.08
C ALA A 291 -1.47 15.44 9.40
N SER A 292 -0.29 16.06 9.41
CA SER A 292 0.22 16.75 10.59
C SER A 292 -0.65 17.95 10.97
N ALA A 293 -1.15 18.69 9.97
CA ALA A 293 -2.07 19.81 10.20
C ALA A 293 -3.42 19.34 10.78
N GLU A 294 -3.93 18.19 10.33
CA GLU A 294 -5.16 17.59 10.88
C GLU A 294 -4.98 17.15 12.34
N LEU A 295 -3.86 16.53 12.71
CA LEU A 295 -3.59 16.15 14.11
C LEU A 295 -3.57 17.36 15.06
N VAL A 296 -2.91 18.45 14.68
CA VAL A 296 -2.84 19.67 15.50
C VAL A 296 -4.22 20.31 15.65
N ARG A 297 -5.07 20.22 14.63
CA ARG A 297 -6.40 20.82 14.65
C ARG A 297 -7.39 20.11 15.57
N TYR A 298 -7.18 18.81 15.80
CA TYR A 298 -8.05 17.96 16.63
C TYR A 298 -7.39 17.50 17.94
N GLY A 299 -6.20 18.00 18.28
CA GLY A 299 -5.47 17.75 19.53
C GLY A 299 -5.77 18.82 20.58
#